data_AF-A0A3A4JY99-F1
#
_entry.id   AF-A0A3A4JY99-F1
#
_cell.length_a   1.000
_cell.length_b   1.000
_cell.length_c   1.000
_cell.angle_alpha   90.00
_cell.angle_beta   90.00
_cell.angle_gamma   90.00
#
_symmetry.space_group_name_H-M   'P 1'
#
loop_
_entity.id
_entity.type
_entity.pdbx_description
1 polymer ?
#
loop_
_entity_poly.entity_id
_entity_poly.type
_entity_poly.pdbx_seq_one_letter_code
_entity_poly.pdbx_strand_id
1 'polypeptide(L)' 'MSEHLSGKTFSTPEEAGVTLPNSDAIAEILRAIDESKQLRDSIPPDQRILMSPKFSDDLSDTEFAGPQERHED' A
#
# COMPACT_ATOMS: atom_id res chain seq x y z
N MET A 1 -0.98 4.59 23.16
CA MET A 1 0.09 5.61 23.19
C MET A 1 0.37 5.91 21.76
N SER A 2 0.05 7.11 21.29
CA SER A 2 0.32 7.47 19.90
C SER A 2 1.82 7.56 19.65
N GLU A 3 2.33 6.83 18.66
CA GLU A 3 3.74 6.86 18.27
C GLU A 3 3.93 7.75 17.05
N HIS A 4 5.00 8.55 17.04
CA HIS A 4 5.32 9.42 15.92
C HIS A 4 6.49 8.82 15.14
N LEU A 5 6.22 8.40 13.89
CA LEU A 5 7.20 7.76 13.02
C LEU A 5 7.16 8.43 11.65
N SER A 6 8.31 8.90 11.16
CA SER A 6 8.47 9.50 9.83
C SER A 6 7.42 10.58 9.50
N GLY A 7 7.15 11.47 10.47
CA GLY A 7 6.18 12.58 10.35
C GLY A 7 4.71 12.17 10.39
N LYS A 8 4.41 10.89 10.68
CA LYS A 8 3.05 10.37 10.82
C LYS A 8 2.79 9.99 12.28
N THR A 9 1.59 10.29 12.76
CA THR A 9 1.12 9.83 14.07
C THR A 9 0.33 8.55 13.90
N PHE A 10 0.81 7.48 14.52
CA PHE A 10 0.13 6.20 14.63
C PHE A 10 -0.60 6.16 15.97
N SER A 11 -1.92 6.12 15.92
CA SER A 11 -2.78 6.11 17.09
C SER A 11 -3.64 4.86 17.10
N THR A 12 -4.02 4.39 18.29
CA THR A 12 -5.07 3.37 18.37
C THR A 12 -6.42 3.93 17.93
N PRO A 13 -7.39 3.09 17.55
CA PRO A 13 -8.73 3.55 17.20
C PRO A 13 -9.38 4.44 18.27
N GLU A 14 -9.20 4.10 19.54
CA GLU A 14 -9.70 4.87 20.68
C GLU A 14 -9.05 6.26 20.77
N GLU A 15 -7.74 6.34 20.58
CA GLU A 15 -6.98 7.59 20.58
C GLU A 15 -7.34 8.49 19.38
N ALA A 16 -7.66 7.89 18.24
CA ALA A 16 -8.10 8.58 17.04
C ALA A 16 -9.61 8.91 17.04
N GLY A 17 -10.37 8.44 18.04
CA GLY A 17 -11.82 8.62 18.08
C GLY A 17 -12.55 7.93 16.93
N VAL A 18 -11.97 6.89 16.35
CA VAL A 18 -12.54 6.12 15.24
C VAL A 18 -13.09 4.80 15.73
N THR A 19 -14.18 4.36 15.11
CA THR A 19 -14.78 3.07 15.40
C THR A 19 -14.12 1.99 14.56
N LEU A 20 -13.91 0.82 15.17
CA LEU A 20 -13.45 -0.35 14.43
C LEU A 20 -14.51 -0.77 13.41
N PRO A 21 -14.10 -1.21 12.21
CA PRO A 21 -15.03 -1.75 11.23
C PRO A 21 -15.75 -2.97 11.81
N ASN A 22 -17.06 -3.06 11.55
CA ASN A 22 -17.87 -4.20 11.96
C ASN A 22 -17.66 -5.40 11.02
N SER A 23 -18.22 -6.55 11.39
CA SER A 23 -18.07 -7.80 10.63
C SER A 23 -18.58 -7.71 9.20
N ASP A 24 -19.66 -6.96 8.95
CA ASP A 24 -20.23 -6.81 7.61
C ASP A 24 -19.30 -5.98 6.71
N ALA A 25 -18.75 -4.88 7.23
CA ALA A 25 -17.77 -4.06 6.53
C ALA A 25 -16.49 -4.85 6.21
N ILE A 26 -16.03 -5.68 7.15
CA ILE A 26 -14.88 -6.56 6.92
C ILE A 26 -15.19 -7.57 5.82
N ALA A 27 -16.37 -8.22 5.87
CA ALA A 27 -16.77 -9.20 4.87
C ALA A 27 -16.88 -8.59 3.46
N GLU A 28 -17.40 -7.37 3.35
CA GLU A 28 -17.49 -6.64 2.08
C GLU A 28 -16.11 -6.36 1.49
N ILE A 29 -15.18 -5.85 2.31
CA ILE A 29 -13.81 -5.56 1.90
C ILE A 29 -13.09 -6.84 1.46
N LEU A 30 -13.22 -7.92 2.25
CA LEU A 30 -12.62 -9.21 1.93
C LEU A 30 -13.14 -9.76 0.59
N ARG A 31 -14.44 -9.63 0.32
CA ARG A 31 -15.03 -10.01 -0.97
C ARG A 31 -14.42 -9.20 -2.12
N ALA A 32 -14.33 -7.87 -1.99
CA ALA A 32 -13.76 -7.01 -3.02
C ALA A 32 -12.28 -7.34 -3.31
N ILE A 33 -11.52 -7.70 -2.26
CA ILE A 33 -10.13 -8.15 -2.39
C ILE A 33 -10.06 -9.47 -3.17
N ASP A 34 -10.93 -10.43 -2.87
CA ASP A 34 -10.93 -11.72 -3.56
C ASP A 34 -11.38 -11.61 -5.02
N GLU A 35 -12.38 -10.77 -5.32
CA GLU A 35 -12.76 -10.44 -6.71
C GLU A 35 -11.58 -9.85 -7.50
N SER A 36 -10.82 -8.94 -6.87
CA SER A 36 -9.63 -8.35 -7.48
C SER A 36 -8.54 -9.39 -7.76
N LYS A 37 -8.32 -10.34 -6.84
CA LYS A 37 -7.37 -11.45 -7.06
C LYS A 37 -7.81 -12.35 -8.21
N GLN A 38 -9.09 -12.70 -8.26
CA GLN A 38 -9.64 -13.52 -9.35
C GLN A 38 -9.46 -12.84 -10.71
N LEU A 39 -9.74 -11.53 -10.79
CA LEU A 39 -9.53 -10.76 -12.00
C LEU A 39 -8.05 -10.77 -12.43
N ARG A 40 -7.14 -10.47 -11.50
CA ARG A 40 -5.69 -10.54 -11.76
C ARG A 40 -5.25 -11.92 -12.25
N ASP A 41 -5.72 -12.97 -11.58
CA ASP A 41 -5.31 -14.35 -11.87
C ASP A 41 -5.90 -14.87 -13.18
N SER A 42 -7.03 -14.31 -13.63
CA SER A 42 -7.63 -14.60 -14.93
C SER A 42 -6.79 -14.12 -16.12
N ILE A 43 -5.86 -13.18 -15.91
CA ILE A 43 -4.98 -12.68 -16.96
C ILE A 43 -3.90 -13.74 -17.25
N PRO A 44 -3.83 -14.28 -18.48
CA PRO A 44 -2.82 -15.26 -18.88
C PRO A 44 -1.40 -14.72 -18.71
N PRO A 45 -0.40 -15.56 -18.34
CA PRO A 45 0.96 -15.10 -18.10
C PRO A 45 1.59 -14.34 -19.27
N ASP A 46 1.28 -14.73 -20.51
CA ASP A 46 1.75 -14.09 -21.75
C ASP A 46 1.15 -12.70 -22.01
N GLN A 47 0.06 -12.37 -21.33
CA GLN A 47 -0.61 -11.06 -21.40
C GLN A 47 -0.27 -10.16 -20.20
N ARG A 48 0.46 -10.68 -19.21
CA ARG A 48 0.93 -9.89 -18.07
C ARG A 48 2.12 -9.04 -18.50
N ILE A 49 2.01 -7.74 -18.31
CA ILE A 49 3.12 -6.81 -18.55
C ILE A 49 3.90 -6.69 -17.24
N LEU A 50 5.21 -6.90 -17.29
CA LEU A 50 6.06 -6.61 -16.14
C LEU A 50 5.98 -5.11 -15.84
N MET A 51 5.61 -4.77 -14.61
CA MET A 51 5.56 -3.39 -14.16
C MET A 51 6.95 -2.76 -14.39
N SER A 52 7.00 -1.59 -15.03
CA SER A 52 8.27 -0.93 -15.32
C SER A 52 9.05 -0.66 -14.02
N PRO A 53 10.40 -0.71 -14.03
CA PRO A 53 11.20 -0.39 -12.85
C PRO A 53 10.86 0.96 -12.22
N LYS A 54 10.43 1.96 -13.02
CA LYS A 54 9.96 3.27 -12.51
C LYS A 54 8.75 3.21 -11.59
N PHE A 55 7.97 2.12 -11.63
CA PHE A 55 6.84 1.88 -10.75
C PHE A 55 7.15 0.79 -9.70
N SER A 56 8.26 0.06 -9.87
CA SER A 56 8.68 -1.02 -8.96
C SER A 56 9.67 -0.53 -7.90
N ASP A 57 10.52 0.43 -8.27
CA ASP A 57 11.49 1.13 -7.41
C ASP A 57 11.02 2.54 -7.03
N ASP A 58 9.73 2.83 -7.15
CA ASP A 58 9.19 4.09 -6.61
C ASP A 58 9.08 4.01 -5.09
N LEU A 59 10.25 3.95 -4.47
CA LEU A 59 10.51 4.30 -3.09
C LEU A 59 10.73 5.80 -2.96
N SER A 60 10.59 6.59 -4.05
CA SER A 60 10.62 8.04 -3.92
C SER A 60 9.46 8.44 -3.00
N ASP A 61 9.77 9.27 -2.01
CA ASP A 61 8.93 9.58 -0.84
C ASP A 61 8.83 8.51 0.27
N THR A 62 9.58 7.42 0.18
CA THR A 62 9.79 6.48 1.31
C THR A 62 11.19 6.62 1.88
N GLU A 63 11.33 6.31 3.17
CA GLU A 63 12.62 6.32 3.90
C GLU A 63 13.64 5.27 3.42
N PHE A 64 13.25 4.41 2.46
CA PHE A 64 14.08 3.36 1.87
C PHE A 64 14.68 3.73 0.51
N ALA A 65 14.41 4.93 0.00
CA ALA A 65 15.14 5.45 -1.15
C ALA A 65 16.63 5.56 -0.81
N GLY A 66 17.47 4.77 -1.49
CA GLY A 66 18.93 4.89 -1.38
C GLY A 66 19.42 6.29 -1.79
N PRO A 67 20.67 6.66 -1.45
CA PRO A 67 21.20 7.98 -1.79
C PRO A 67 21.09 8.21 -3.30
N GLN A 68 20.26 9.20 -3.68
CA GLN A 68 20.20 9.64 -5.08
C GLN A 68 21.55 10.28 -5.41
N GLU A 69 22.32 9.65 -6.30
CA GLU A 69 23.49 10.29 -6.89
C GLU A 69 23.00 11.55 -7.61
N ARG A 70 23.24 12.69 -6.96
CA ARG A 70 23.05 14.00 -7.59
C ARG A 70 24.11 14.12 -8.66
N HIS A 71 23.73 13.92 -9.92
CA HIS A 71 24.50 14.44 -11.02
C HIS A 71 24.35 15.97 -10.99
N GLU A 72 25.35 16.62 -10.40
CA GLU A 72 25.59 18.05 -10.56
C GLU A 72 26.21 18.25 -11.96
N ASP A 73 25.49 18.97 -12.83
CA ASP A 73 26.05 19.65 -14.01
C ASP A 73 26.52 21.06 -13.61
#